data_AF-F3FU97-F1
#
_entry.id   AF-F3FU97-F1
#
_cell.length_a   1.000
_cell.length_b   1.000
_cell.length_c   1.000
_cell.angle_alpha   90.00
_cell.angle_beta   90.00
_cell.angle_gamma   90.00
#
_symmetry.space_group_name_H-M   'P 1'
#
loop_
_entity.id
_entity.type
_entity.pdbx_description
1 polymer ?
#
loop_
_entity_poly.entity_id
_entity_poly.type
_entity_poly.pdbx_seq_one_letter_code
_entity_poly.pdbx_strand_id
1 'polypeptide(L)' 'MNILYDERIDGVLPAVDKQLLLQALQQQLPDLDILHRPEELRPYECDGLSAYRTTPMLVA' A
#
# COMPACT_ATOMS: atom_id res chain seq x y z
N MET A 1 -15.80 13.42 10.00
CA MET A 1 -15.07 12.91 8.82
C MET A 1 -14.92 11.41 9.04
N ASN A 2 -15.63 10.58 8.28
CA ASN A 2 -15.47 9.13 8.34
C ASN A 2 -14.46 8.71 7.26
N ILE A 3 -13.41 7.99 7.63
CA ILE A 3 -12.36 7.51 6.71
C ILE A 3 -12.53 6.04 6.36
N LEU A 4 -13.64 5.42 6.78
CA LEU A 4 -13.93 4.04 6.51
C LEU A 4 -14.47 3.89 5.08
N TYR A 5 -13.99 2.86 4.39
CA TYR A 5 -14.49 2.42 3.10
C TYR A 5 -16.02 2.23 3.12
N ASP A 6 -16.71 2.78 2.13
CA ASP A 6 -18.12 2.56 1.85
C ASP A 6 -18.27 2.21 0.37
N GLU A 7 -18.49 0.94 0.06
CA GLU A 7 -18.61 0.42 -1.31
C GLU A 7 -19.66 1.17 -2.16
N ARG A 8 -20.70 1.75 -1.54
CA ARG A 8 -21.74 2.50 -2.26
C ARG A 8 -21.21 3.82 -2.80
N ILE A 9 -20.18 4.37 -2.17
CA ILE A 9 -19.54 5.64 -2.51
C ILE A 9 -18.24 5.39 -3.27
N ASP A 10 -17.41 4.47 -2.78
CA ASP A 10 -16.06 4.20 -3.28
C ASP A 10 -16.05 3.19 -4.46
N GLY A 11 -17.15 2.47 -4.66
CA GLY A 11 -17.24 1.36 -5.60
C GLY A 11 -16.60 0.07 -5.07
N VAL A 12 -16.75 -1.02 -5.81
CA VAL A 12 -16.21 -2.33 -5.43
C VAL A 12 -14.68 -2.30 -5.45
N LEU A 13 -14.06 -2.65 -4.32
CA LEU A 13 -12.62 -2.89 -4.27
C LEU A 13 -12.27 -4.18 -5.01
N PRO A 14 -11.51 -4.12 -6.11
CA PRO A 14 -11.07 -5.33 -6.80
C PRO A 14 -10.05 -6.08 -5.96
N ALA A 15 -9.97 -7.40 -6.16
CA ALA A 15 -8.86 -8.17 -5.64
C ALA A 15 -7.56 -7.68 -6.31
N VAL A 16 -6.60 -7.24 -5.52
CA VAL A 16 -5.31 -6.73 -6.00
C VAL A 16 -4.27 -7.84 -5.94
N ASP A 17 -3.72 -8.21 -7.10
CA ASP A 17 -2.52 -9.03 -7.16
C ASP A 17 -1.30 -8.16 -6.86
N LYS A 18 -0.66 -8.41 -5.70
CA LYS A 18 0.51 -7.66 -5.24
C LYS A 18 1.65 -7.67 -6.27
N GLN A 19 1.89 -8.79 -6.93
CA GLN A 19 3.03 -8.96 -7.82
C GLN A 19 2.81 -8.25 -9.15
N LEU A 20 1.60 -8.32 -9.70
CA LEU A 20 1.22 -7.55 -10.88
C LEU A 20 1.32 -6.04 -10.61
N LEU A 21 0.82 -5.60 -9.44
CA LEU A 21 0.88 -4.20 -9.04
C LEU A 21 2.33 -3.71 -8.89
N LEU A 22 3.20 -4.49 -8.23
CA LEU A 22 4.61 -4.15 -8.08
C LEU A 22 5.28 -3.97 -9.44
N GLN A 23 5.07 -4.91 -10.37
CA GLN A 23 5.65 -4.81 -11.72
C GLN A 23 5.15 -3.58 -12.47
N ALA A 24 3.85 -3.27 -12.39
CA ALA A 24 3.29 -2.09 -13.01
C ALA A 24 3.91 -0.80 -12.44
N LEU A 25 4.08 -0.72 -11.12
CA LEU A 25 4.71 0.43 -10.47
C LEU A 25 6.17 0.60 -10.86
N GLN A 26 6.96 -0.49 -10.87
CA GLN A 26 8.36 -0.44 -11.31
C GLN A 26 8.51 0.00 -12.78
N GLN A 27 7.55 -0.35 -13.64
CA GLN A 27 7.54 0.11 -15.03
C GLN A 27 7.20 1.59 -15.17
N GLN A 28 6.27 2.10 -14.36
CA GLN A 28 5.82 3.50 -14.41
C GLN A 28 6.74 4.45 -13.65
N LEU A 29 7.42 3.96 -12.62
CA LEU A 29 8.28 4.72 -11.71
C LEU A 29 9.69 4.12 -11.69
N PRO A 30 10.41 4.08 -12.83
CA PRO A 30 11.69 3.38 -12.95
C PRO A 30 12.80 3.97 -12.06
N ASP A 31 12.66 5.23 -11.64
CA ASP A 31 13.63 5.94 -10.82
C ASP A 31 13.39 5.77 -9.31
N LEU A 32 12.31 5.09 -8.90
CA LEU A 32 11.99 4.83 -7.50
C LEU A 32 12.29 3.39 -7.11
N ASP A 33 12.81 3.21 -5.90
CA ASP A 33 13.02 1.89 -5.33
C ASP A 33 11.77 1.47 -4.57
N ILE A 34 11.00 0.54 -5.16
CA ILE A 34 9.76 0.07 -4.57
C ILE A 34 10.07 -1.05 -3.57
N LEU A 35 10.07 -0.73 -2.28
CA LEU A 35 10.23 -1.68 -1.19
C LEU A 35 9.00 -2.60 -1.12
N HIS A 36 9.24 -3.90 -1.01
CA HIS A 36 8.16 -4.89 -1.05
C HIS A 36 8.40 -6.10 -0.15
N ARG A 37 9.61 -6.24 0.41
CA ARG A 37 9.95 -7.35 1.31
C ARG A 37 9.49 -7.04 2.74
N PRO A 38 9.02 -8.04 3.49
CA PRO A 38 8.51 -7.83 4.85
C PRO A 38 9.49 -7.07 5.78
N GLU A 39 10.79 -7.35 5.67
CA GLU A 39 11.83 -6.74 6.49
C GLU A 39 12.01 -5.25 6.19
N GLU A 40 11.87 -4.87 4.92
CA GLU A 40 11.97 -3.49 4.44
C GLU A 40 10.70 -2.68 4.80
N LEU A 41 9.55 -3.36 4.90
CA LEU A 41 8.25 -2.73 5.17
C LEU A 41 7.97 -2.52 6.66
N ARG A 42 8.58 -3.31 7.56
CA ARG A 42 8.37 -3.21 9.01
C ARG A 42 8.55 -1.80 9.60
N PRO A 43 9.59 -1.03 9.23
CA PRO A 43 9.75 0.34 9.74
C PRO A 43 8.58 1.28 9.41
N TYR A 44 7.80 0.94 8.38
CA TYR A 44 6.68 1.74 7.87
C TYR A 44 5.31 1.27 8.37
N GLU A 45 5.27 0.41 9.39
CA GLU A 45 3.99 -0.07 9.96
C GLU A 45 3.21 1.01 10.72
N CYS A 46 3.84 2.14 11.02
CA CYS A 46 3.26 3.26 11.76
C CYS A 46 3.26 4.50 10.88
N ASP A 47 2.09 5.09 10.65
CA ASP A 47 1.89 6.27 9.80
C ASP A 47 2.04 7.61 10.57
N GLY A 48 2.69 7.57 11.74
CA GLY A 48 2.81 8.71 12.65
C GLY A 48 1.64 8.85 13.63
N LEU A 49 0.56 8.08 13.45
CA LEU A 49 -0.51 7.92 14.43
C LEU A 49 -0.31 6.58 15.14
N SER A 50 0.35 6.60 16.30
CA SER A 50 0.78 5.39 17.03
C SER A 50 -0.32 4.37 17.36
N ALA A 51 -1.59 4.76 17.27
CA ALA A 51 -2.77 3.91 17.43
C ALA A 51 -3.09 3.05 16.19
N TYR A 52 -2.64 3.44 15.00
CA TYR A 52 -2.86 2.74 13.75
C TYR A 52 -1.55 2.08 13.31
N ARG A 53 -1.50 0.76 13.45
CA ARG A 53 -0.35 -0.04 13.03
C ARG A 53 -0.79 -1.04 11.99
N THR A 54 -0.31 -0.87 10.77
CA THR A 54 -0.55 -1.81 9.67
C THR A 54 0.63 -1.75 8.73
N THR A 55 1.25 -2.90 8.49
CA THR A 55 2.35 -2.98 7.52
C THR A 55 1.81 -2.67 6.11
N PRO A 56 2.39 -1.71 5.40
CA PRO A 56 1.96 -1.37 4.05
C PRO A 56 2.25 -2.52 3.08
N MET A 57 1.55 -2.53 1.93
CA MET A 57 1.79 -3.53 0.88
C MET A 57 3.13 -3.29 0.16
N LEU A 58 3.43 -2.01 -0.12
CA LEU A 58 4.58 -1.49 -0.87
C LEU A 58 4.95 -0.08 -0.33
N VAL A 59 6.20 0.34 -0.49
CA VAL A 59 6.70 1.70 -0.18
C VAL A 59 7.63 2.15 -1.32
N ALA A 60 7.68 3.45 -1.64
CA ALA A 60 8.48 4.03 -2.72
C ALA A 60 9.27 5.26 -2.24
#